data_AF-A0A3A4Z1G3-F1
#
_entry.id   AF-A0A3A4Z1G3-F1
#
_cell.length_a   1.000
_cell.length_b   1.000
_cell.length_c   1.000
_cell.angle_alpha   90.00
_cell.angle_beta   90.00
_cell.angle_gamma   90.00
#
_symmetry.space_group_name_H-M   'P 1'
#
loop_
_entity.id
_entity.type
_entity.pdbx_description
1 polymer ?
#
loop_
_entity_poly.entity_id
_entity_poly.type
_entity_poly.pdbx_seq_one_letter_code
_entity_poly.pdbx_strand_id
1 'polypeptide(L)'
;MTHETLTYAISEIPDSSCVAMQKTAGGDVLRAVGRDSEHILRMISSMPPSSMTLSVRMHFTPEKESGDQQSQLKLFIIACLHDPGIESIITSALENGPIRKFYALNRVNEGKYQWEKYGALCEIRRRTDQLKPPYDQEFNTKTLESYYTITAFDRNDRNDYMDVDLVLSHTSESILIDLCAQPVDISNERSEHARYLAALRAINSSWERNEDETDFVDYVGEGSDRWASSPGKVIEPPHYHDLVADDILRNQQRFHQSLLSPHLLFRFSIFAETMPVARLIGSFVAESAFNNGSYELMVAQRGEEHFQRCLSEARDVAIG
;
A
#
# COMPACT_ATOMS: atom_id res chain seq x y z
N MET A 1 -8.44 7.30 25.94
CA MET A 1 -7.60 6.09 25.86
C MET A 1 -6.17 6.58 25.90
N THR A 2 -5.34 6.07 26.80
CA THR A 2 -3.91 6.45 26.86
C THR A 2 -3.23 5.77 25.69
N HIS A 3 -2.80 6.56 24.73
CA HIS A 3 -1.85 6.12 23.72
C HIS A 3 -0.48 6.05 24.40
N GLU A 4 0.32 5.08 24.00
CA GLU A 4 1.73 5.04 24.40
C GLU A 4 2.57 4.97 23.13
N THR A 5 3.46 5.94 22.96
CA THR A 5 4.42 5.93 21.87
C THR A 5 5.80 5.49 22.35
N LEU A 6 6.33 4.48 21.67
CA LEU A 6 7.72 4.05 21.78
C LEU A 6 8.51 4.67 20.63
N THR A 7 9.42 5.60 20.93
CA THR A 7 10.32 6.19 19.93
C THR A 7 11.75 5.70 20.11
N TYR A 8 12.32 5.16 19.04
CA TYR A 8 13.70 4.72 18.98
C TYR A 8 14.47 5.52 17.93
N ALA A 9 15.52 6.22 18.35
CA ALA A 9 16.46 6.85 17.43
C ALA A 9 17.48 5.80 16.96
N ILE A 10 17.72 5.74 15.65
CA ILE A 10 18.75 4.91 15.05
C ILE A 10 20.06 5.70 15.06
N SER A 11 21.05 5.26 15.83
CA SER A 11 22.34 5.94 15.89
C SER A 11 23.36 5.44 14.86
N GLU A 12 23.13 4.25 14.28
CA GLU A 12 24.02 3.64 13.30
C GLU A 12 23.21 2.94 12.21
N ILE A 13 23.53 3.24 10.95
CA ILE A 13 22.94 2.60 9.77
C ILE A 13 23.82 1.39 9.40
N PRO A 14 23.23 0.24 9.03
CA PRO A 14 23.99 -0.95 8.68
C PRO A 14 24.98 -0.69 7.54
N ASP A 15 26.27 -0.87 7.80
CA ASP A 15 27.33 -0.71 6.80
C ASP A 15 27.68 -2.07 6.19
N SER A 16 27.42 -2.20 4.89
CA SER A 16 27.73 -3.39 4.10
C SER A 16 29.22 -3.69 4.02
N SER A 17 30.10 -2.72 4.28
CA SER A 17 31.56 -2.88 4.30
C SER A 17 32.10 -3.36 5.66
N CYS A 18 31.30 -3.28 6.72
CA CYS A 18 31.70 -3.67 8.07
C CYS A 18 31.80 -5.21 8.20
N VAL A 19 33.02 -5.71 8.42
CA VAL A 19 33.31 -7.16 8.52
C VAL A 19 32.50 -7.84 9.63
N ALA A 20 32.24 -7.15 10.74
CA ALA A 20 31.44 -7.69 11.84
C ALA A 20 29.97 -7.90 11.42
N MET A 21 29.38 -6.93 10.71
CA MET A 21 28.02 -7.02 10.20
C MET A 21 27.91 -8.07 9.09
N GLN A 22 28.88 -8.14 8.17
CA GLN A 22 28.94 -9.17 7.13
C GLN A 22 28.93 -10.58 7.72
N LYS A 23 29.71 -10.83 8.79
CA LYS A 23 29.73 -12.14 9.47
C LYS A 23 28.37 -12.50 10.05
N THR A 24 27.70 -11.53 10.70
CA THR A 24 26.36 -11.72 11.27
C THR A 24 25.30 -11.95 10.19
N ALA A 25 25.43 -11.28 9.04
CA ALA A 25 24.50 -11.38 7.93
C ALA A 25 24.74 -12.59 7.00
N GLY A 26 25.89 -13.27 7.12
CA GLY A 26 26.28 -14.31 6.16
C GLY A 26 26.75 -13.75 4.81
N GLY A 27 27.30 -12.53 4.81
CA GLY A 27 27.88 -11.85 3.65
C GLY A 27 27.03 -10.69 3.12
N ASP A 28 25.71 -10.83 3.08
CA ASP A 28 24.78 -9.84 2.51
C ASP A 28 23.97 -9.12 3.60
N VAL A 29 24.50 -7.97 4.05
CA VAL A 29 23.92 -7.18 5.14
C VAL A 29 22.54 -6.64 4.79
N LEU A 30 22.36 -6.07 3.59
CA LEU A 30 21.09 -5.48 3.18
C LEU A 30 19.98 -6.52 3.10
N ARG A 31 20.27 -7.69 2.54
CA ARG A 31 19.30 -8.79 2.49
C ARG A 31 18.92 -9.30 3.88
N ALA A 32 19.90 -9.41 4.79
CA ALA A 32 19.64 -9.82 6.17
C ALA A 32 18.76 -8.80 6.92
N VAL A 33 19.06 -7.50 6.76
CA VAL A 33 18.24 -6.41 7.29
C VAL A 33 16.82 -6.47 6.73
N GLY A 34 16.66 -6.61 5.40
CA GLY A 34 15.35 -6.70 4.77
C GLY A 34 14.51 -7.87 5.29
N ARG A 35 15.12 -9.06 5.45
CA ARG A 35 14.46 -10.23 6.04
C ARG A 35 14.02 -9.98 7.49
N ASP A 36 14.87 -9.35 8.29
CA ASP A 36 14.60 -9.13 9.70
C ASP A 36 13.55 -8.01 9.90
N SER A 37 13.52 -7.01 9.01
CA SER A 37 12.43 -6.02 8.91
C SER A 37 11.11 -6.65 8.45
N GLU A 38 11.15 -7.57 7.49
CA GLU A 38 9.97 -8.31 7.03
C GLU A 38 9.35 -9.13 8.18
N HIS A 39 10.18 -9.70 9.05
CA HIS A 39 9.70 -10.42 10.23
C HIS A 39 8.87 -9.53 11.16
N ILE A 40 9.29 -8.28 11.36
CA ILE A 40 8.55 -7.29 12.16
C ILE A 40 7.21 -6.96 11.49
N LEU A 41 7.21 -6.72 10.18
CA LEU A 41 5.98 -6.43 9.44
C LEU A 41 4.98 -7.61 9.49
N ARG A 42 5.45 -8.85 9.36
CA ARG A 42 4.60 -10.06 9.49
C ARG A 42 4.04 -10.24 10.90
N MET A 43 4.82 -9.88 11.92
CA MET A 43 4.34 -9.87 13.30
C MET A 43 3.22 -8.83 13.47
N ILE A 44 3.44 -7.60 13.00
CA ILE A 44 2.45 -6.52 13.07
C ILE A 44 1.18 -6.86 12.30
N SER A 45 1.30 -7.47 11.11
CA SER A 45 0.13 -7.86 10.31
C SER A 45 -0.78 -8.86 11.03
N SER A 46 -0.23 -9.60 12.00
CA SER A 46 -0.98 -10.60 12.79
C SER A 46 -1.63 -10.02 14.05
N MET A 47 -1.43 -8.73 14.33
CA MET A 47 -2.03 -8.05 15.47
C MET A 47 -3.48 -7.61 15.17
N PRO A 48 -4.29 -7.33 16.20
CA PRO A 48 -5.65 -6.85 15.97
C PRO A 48 -5.67 -5.58 15.11
N PRO A 49 -6.66 -5.40 14.22
CA PRO A 49 -6.80 -4.19 13.42
C PRO A 49 -6.78 -2.92 14.26
N SER A 50 -6.05 -1.90 13.81
CA SER A 50 -5.93 -0.60 14.48
C SER A 50 -5.40 -0.64 15.92
N SER A 51 -4.77 -1.74 16.33
CA SER A 51 -4.21 -1.89 17.67
C SER A 51 -2.87 -1.16 17.85
N MET A 52 -2.15 -0.92 16.76
CA MET A 52 -0.90 -0.17 16.76
C MET A 52 -0.61 0.43 15.39
N THR A 53 0.34 1.36 15.35
CA THR A 53 0.92 1.90 14.14
C THR A 53 2.44 1.88 14.27
N LEU A 54 3.14 1.30 13.30
CA LEU A 54 4.61 1.38 13.22
C LEU A 54 5.00 2.35 12.10
N SER A 55 5.85 3.32 12.41
CA SER A 55 6.44 4.22 11.43
C SER A 55 7.98 4.15 11.44
N VAL A 56 8.57 4.13 10.25
CA VAL A 56 9.97 4.49 10.03
C VAL A 56 9.99 5.93 9.53
N ARG A 57 10.64 6.81 10.28
CA ARG A 57 10.65 8.25 10.02
C ARG A 57 12.04 8.74 9.80
N MET A 58 12.26 9.41 8.67
CA MET A 58 13.53 10.03 8.32
C MET A 58 13.34 11.54 8.31
N HIS A 59 14.02 12.22 9.22
CA HIS A 59 13.94 13.67 9.36
C HIS A 59 15.25 14.29 8.88
N PHE A 60 15.17 15.01 7.77
CA PHE A 60 16.27 15.77 7.22
C PHE A 60 16.20 17.23 7.66
N THR A 61 17.29 17.72 8.24
CA THR A 61 17.52 19.13 8.53
C THR A 61 18.77 19.61 7.79
N PRO A 62 18.68 20.71 7.01
CA PRO A 62 19.80 21.19 6.20
C PRO A 62 20.95 21.76 7.06
N GLU A 63 20.66 22.21 8.27
CA GLU A 63 21.67 22.70 9.22
C GLU A 63 22.56 21.55 9.72
N LYS A 64 23.88 21.71 9.59
CA LYS A 64 24.85 20.72 10.08
C LYS A 64 25.13 20.95 11.56
N GLU A 65 24.93 19.93 12.39
CA GLU A 65 25.44 19.95 13.75
C GLU A 65 26.96 19.71 13.68
N SER A 66 27.76 20.67 14.17
CA SER A 66 29.23 20.55 14.28
C SER A 66 29.97 20.25 12.97
N GLY A 67 29.38 20.54 11.81
CA GLY A 67 29.99 20.33 10.49
C GLY A 67 29.93 18.89 9.96
N ASP A 68 29.31 17.97 10.70
CA ASP A 68 29.11 16.58 10.27
C ASP A 68 27.92 16.47 9.30
N GLN A 69 28.13 15.83 8.13
CA GLN A 69 27.08 15.57 7.16
C GLN A 69 26.09 14.51 7.65
N GLN A 70 26.53 13.54 8.45
CA GLN A 70 25.65 12.48 8.94
C GLN A 70 24.61 13.00 9.95
N SER A 71 24.89 14.14 10.59
CA SER A 71 23.94 14.79 11.51
C SER A 71 22.67 15.32 10.83
N GLN A 72 22.69 15.49 9.51
CA GLN A 72 21.60 16.12 8.76
C GLN A 72 20.39 15.21 8.60
N LEU A 73 20.56 13.88 8.62
CA LEU A 73 19.48 12.91 8.48
C LEU A 73 19.34 12.07 9.75
N LYS A 74 18.23 12.22 10.46
CA LYS A 74 17.92 11.47 11.68
C LYS A 74 16.85 10.43 11.38
N LEU A 75 17.14 9.17 11.68
CA LEU A 75 16.21 8.06 11.47
C LEU A 75 15.59 7.63 12.81
N PHE A 76 14.28 7.43 12.79
CA PHE A 76 13.50 7.00 13.94
C PHE A 76 12.61 5.81 13.58
N ILE A 77 12.44 4.90 14.53
CA ILE A 77 11.36 3.91 14.53
C ILE A 77 10.38 4.33 15.62
N ILE A 78 9.12 4.52 15.24
CA ILE A 78 8.07 5.01 16.13
C ILE A 78 6.95 3.98 16.15
N ALA A 79 6.63 3.43 17.32
CA ALA A 79 5.49 2.56 17.50
C ALA A 79 4.46 3.27 18.37
N CYS A 80 3.32 3.63 17.78
CA CYS A 80 2.17 4.17 18.50
C CYS A 80 1.25 3.01 18.87
N LEU A 81 1.03 2.79 20.16
CA LEU A 81 0.25 1.69 20.69
C LEU A 81 -1.13 2.18 21.11
N HIS A 82 -2.17 1.55 20.58
CA HIS A 82 -3.56 1.81 20.96
C HIS A 82 -4.11 0.73 21.90
N ASP A 83 -3.44 -0.43 21.97
CA ASP A 83 -3.72 -1.53 22.89
C ASP A 83 -2.54 -1.76 23.86
N PRO A 84 -2.72 -1.59 25.19
CA PRO A 84 -1.68 -1.83 26.19
C PRO A 84 -1.13 -3.26 26.19
N GLY A 85 -1.89 -4.24 25.72
CA GLY A 85 -1.45 -5.64 25.68
C GLY A 85 -0.28 -5.91 24.72
N ILE A 86 0.01 -4.97 23.83
CA ILE A 86 0.97 -5.13 22.72
C ILE A 86 2.35 -4.54 23.04
N GLU A 87 2.45 -3.66 24.04
CA GLU A 87 3.68 -2.93 24.38
C GLU A 87 4.86 -3.87 24.61
N SER A 88 4.68 -4.89 25.45
CA SER A 88 5.73 -5.86 25.77
C SER A 88 6.22 -6.65 24.56
N ILE A 89 5.32 -6.94 23.60
CA ILE A 89 5.62 -7.68 22.38
C ILE A 89 6.47 -6.81 21.45
N ILE A 90 6.05 -5.57 21.21
CA ILE A 90 6.78 -4.63 20.33
C ILE A 90 8.12 -4.23 20.92
N THR A 91 8.16 -3.95 22.21
CA THR A 91 9.41 -3.66 22.93
C THR A 91 10.36 -4.84 22.80
N SER A 92 9.89 -6.07 23.02
CA SER A 92 10.72 -7.27 22.84
C SER A 92 11.19 -7.47 21.40
N ALA A 93 10.35 -7.19 20.41
CA ALA A 93 10.70 -7.33 19.00
C ALA A 93 11.75 -6.29 18.53
N LEU A 94 11.64 -5.04 19.00
CA LEU A 94 12.60 -3.99 18.65
C LEU A 94 13.88 -4.09 19.47
N GLU A 95 13.78 -4.33 20.78
CA GLU A 95 14.92 -4.33 21.69
C GLU A 95 15.62 -5.69 21.79
N ASN A 96 14.95 -6.81 21.57
CA ASN A 96 15.59 -8.14 21.67
C ASN A 96 15.50 -8.93 20.36
N GLY A 97 14.83 -8.38 19.35
CA GLY A 97 14.65 -9.05 18.08
C GLY A 97 15.86 -8.96 17.14
N PRO A 98 15.74 -9.61 15.97
CA PRO A 98 16.83 -9.72 15.00
C PRO A 98 17.32 -8.37 14.47
N ILE A 99 16.44 -7.36 14.37
CA ILE A 99 16.77 -6.05 13.81
C ILE A 99 17.84 -5.29 14.63
N ARG A 100 17.91 -5.54 15.95
CA ARG A 100 18.92 -4.92 16.83
C ARG A 100 20.35 -5.36 16.53
N LYS A 101 20.53 -6.47 15.80
CA LYS A 101 21.85 -6.91 15.33
C LYS A 101 22.47 -5.94 14.33
N PHE A 102 21.64 -5.16 13.65
CA PHE A 102 22.04 -4.27 12.56
C PHE A 102 21.82 -2.79 12.91
N TYR A 103 20.77 -2.48 13.66
CA TYR A 103 20.47 -1.11 14.07
C TYR A 103 20.74 -0.90 15.56
N ALA A 104 21.53 0.12 15.86
CA ALA A 104 21.70 0.63 17.22
C ALA A 104 20.47 1.48 17.60
N LEU A 105 19.45 0.82 18.15
CA LEU A 105 18.19 1.46 18.57
C LEU A 105 18.33 2.01 19.99
N ASN A 106 18.22 3.33 20.14
CA ASN A 106 18.22 4.01 21.42
C ASN A 106 16.84 4.59 21.70
N ARG A 107 16.19 4.18 22.78
CA ARG A 107 14.91 4.75 23.19
C ARG A 107 15.11 6.23 23.55
N VAL A 108 14.29 7.10 22.96
CA VAL A 108 14.32 8.54 23.18
C VAL A 108 12.92 9.04 23.50
N ASN A 109 12.85 10.15 24.23
CA ASN A 109 11.59 10.89 24.36
C ASN A 109 11.35 11.66 23.06
N GLU A 110 10.10 11.65 22.60
CA GLU A 110 9.55 12.24 21.35
C GLU A 110 10.49 13.11 20.51
N GLY A 111 10.53 12.83 19.20
CA GLY A 111 11.15 13.74 18.23
C GLY A 111 10.41 15.08 18.18
N LYS A 112 11.13 16.19 18.45
CA LYS A 112 10.57 17.53 18.30
C LYS A 112 10.51 17.92 16.82
N TYR A 113 9.40 17.61 16.17
CA TYR A 113 9.14 18.04 14.79
C TYR A 113 8.48 19.42 14.77
N GLN A 114 8.97 20.30 13.89
CA GLN A 114 8.36 21.60 13.64
C GLN A 114 7.30 21.47 12.56
N TRP A 115 6.18 20.82 12.90
CA TRP A 115 5.09 20.52 11.96
C TRP A 115 4.57 21.76 11.24
N GLU A 116 4.68 22.93 11.88
CA GLU A 116 4.28 24.22 11.36
C GLU A 116 5.14 24.68 10.18
N LYS A 117 6.32 24.09 9.93
CA LYS A 117 7.14 24.44 8.75
C LYS A 117 6.69 23.77 7.46
N TYR A 118 6.05 22.59 7.52
CA TYR A 118 5.72 21.83 6.32
C TYR A 118 4.54 22.44 5.56
N GLY A 119 4.80 23.00 4.37
CA GLY A 119 3.80 23.62 3.51
C GLY A 119 3.23 22.69 2.44
N ALA A 120 3.87 21.55 2.19
CA ALA A 120 3.47 20.61 1.15
C ALA A 120 3.68 19.14 1.54
N LEU A 121 2.91 18.28 0.88
CA LEU A 121 2.91 16.82 1.02
C LEU A 121 3.04 16.19 -0.38
N CYS A 122 3.84 15.14 -0.47
CA CYS A 122 3.77 14.16 -1.55
C CYS A 122 3.52 12.78 -0.94
N GLU A 123 2.45 12.11 -1.36
CA GLU A 123 2.13 10.75 -0.96
C GLU A 123 2.35 9.79 -2.13
N ILE A 124 3.08 8.70 -1.88
CA ILE A 124 3.30 7.64 -2.87
C ILE A 124 2.20 6.60 -2.68
N ARG A 125 1.34 6.46 -3.68
CA ARG A 125 0.24 5.50 -3.68
C ARG A 125 0.42 4.45 -4.73
N ARG A 126 -0.25 3.32 -4.52
CA ARG A 126 -0.36 2.28 -5.54
C ARG A 126 -1.19 2.81 -6.70
N ARG A 127 -0.71 2.58 -7.92
CA ARG A 127 -1.46 2.96 -9.11
C ARG A 127 -2.75 2.13 -9.20
N THR A 128 -3.87 2.83 -9.35
CA THR A 128 -5.16 2.23 -9.68
C THR A 128 -5.63 2.80 -11.01
N ASP A 129 -6.13 1.94 -11.89
CA ASP A 129 -6.64 2.37 -13.19
C ASP A 129 -8.11 1.93 -13.33
N GLN A 130 -8.89 2.76 -14.01
CA GLN A 130 -10.25 2.45 -14.44
C GLN A 130 -10.25 2.31 -15.95
N LEU A 131 -10.42 1.08 -16.44
CA LEU A 131 -10.44 0.77 -17.86
C LEU A 131 -11.87 0.83 -18.37
N LYS A 132 -12.10 1.59 -19.44
CA LYS A 132 -13.41 1.57 -20.11
C LYS A 132 -13.59 0.24 -20.83
N PRO A 133 -14.74 -0.45 -20.70
CA PRO A 133 -15.01 -1.63 -21.51
C PRO A 133 -14.96 -1.28 -23.02
N PRO A 134 -14.54 -2.23 -23.87
CA PRO A 134 -14.54 -2.07 -25.33
C PRO A 134 -15.95 -1.90 -25.92
N TYR A 135 -16.96 -2.45 -25.24
CA TYR A 135 -18.35 -2.40 -25.66
C TYR A 135 -19.20 -1.67 -24.61
N ASP A 136 -20.10 -0.80 -25.07
CA ASP A 136 -21.07 -0.17 -24.18
C ASP A 136 -22.18 -1.18 -23.81
N GLN A 137 -22.96 -0.88 -22.76
CA GLN A 137 -24.00 -1.78 -22.21
C GLN A 137 -25.09 -2.17 -23.22
N GLU A 138 -25.23 -1.43 -24.32
CA GLU A 138 -26.13 -1.76 -25.44
C GLU A 138 -25.78 -3.11 -26.10
N PHE A 139 -24.52 -3.52 -26.06
CA PHE A 139 -24.02 -4.77 -26.66
C PHE A 139 -23.83 -5.90 -25.65
N ASN A 140 -23.93 -5.60 -24.35
CA ASN A 140 -23.92 -6.59 -23.28
C ASN A 140 -24.41 -5.89 -22.00
N THR A 141 -25.65 -6.18 -21.58
CA THR A 141 -26.30 -5.55 -20.42
C THR A 141 -25.58 -5.80 -19.10
N LYS A 142 -24.73 -6.83 -19.04
CA LYS A 142 -23.95 -7.18 -17.84
C LYS A 142 -22.63 -6.43 -17.76
N THR A 143 -22.26 -5.66 -18.79
CA THR A 143 -21.01 -4.89 -18.83
C THR A 143 -21.01 -3.77 -17.80
N LEU A 144 -19.93 -3.70 -17.02
CA LEU A 144 -19.73 -2.63 -16.04
C LEU A 144 -19.31 -1.33 -16.73
N GLU A 145 -19.63 -0.18 -16.15
CA GLU A 145 -19.22 1.13 -16.70
C GLU A 145 -17.70 1.29 -16.82
N SER A 146 -16.97 0.67 -15.89
CA SER A 146 -15.51 0.58 -15.93
C SER A 146 -15.03 -0.69 -15.24
N TYR A 147 -13.84 -1.14 -15.62
CA TYR A 147 -13.11 -2.19 -14.96
C TYR A 147 -12.02 -1.61 -14.08
N TYR A 148 -12.08 -1.94 -12.81
CA TYR A 148 -11.10 -1.53 -11.83
C TYR A 148 -9.90 -2.49 -11.84
N THR A 149 -8.70 -1.94 -11.96
CA THR A 149 -7.45 -2.68 -11.84
C THR A 149 -6.51 -2.04 -10.83
N ILE A 150 -5.80 -2.90 -10.10
CA ILE A 150 -4.78 -2.51 -9.13
C ILE A 150 -3.45 -3.04 -9.65
N THR A 151 -2.49 -2.16 -9.87
CA THR A 151 -1.12 -2.56 -10.22
C THR A 151 -0.36 -2.85 -8.93
N ALA A 152 0.17 -4.06 -8.76
CA ALA A 152 0.98 -4.37 -7.58
C ALA A 152 2.23 -3.47 -7.52
N PHE A 153 2.65 -3.07 -6.32
CA PHE A 153 3.98 -2.50 -6.15
C PHE A 153 5.00 -3.56 -6.51
N ASP A 154 5.80 -3.28 -7.52
CA ASP A 154 6.92 -4.13 -7.88
C ASP A 154 8.18 -3.51 -7.28
N ARG A 155 8.91 -4.30 -6.51
CA ARG A 155 10.07 -3.79 -5.77
C ARG A 155 11.22 -3.51 -6.74
N ASN A 156 11.94 -2.43 -6.51
CA ASN A 156 13.22 -2.25 -7.18
C ASN A 156 14.27 -3.12 -6.46
N ASP A 157 14.88 -4.08 -7.18
CA ASP A 157 15.92 -4.95 -6.59
C ASP A 157 17.24 -4.18 -6.32
N ARG A 158 17.40 -2.98 -6.88
CA ARG A 158 18.50 -2.03 -6.61
C ARG A 158 18.05 -0.91 -5.67
N ASN A 159 17.33 -1.25 -4.61
CA ASN A 159 16.83 -0.32 -3.61
C ASN A 159 17.97 0.30 -2.77
N ASP A 160 18.82 1.13 -3.38
CA ASP A 160 19.79 1.96 -2.71
C ASP A 160 19.27 3.40 -2.67
N TYR A 161 18.92 3.89 -1.48
CA TYR A 161 18.42 5.27 -1.27
C TYR A 161 19.53 6.33 -1.49
N MET A 162 20.61 6.00 -2.21
CA MET A 162 21.75 6.88 -2.47
C MET A 162 21.36 8.12 -3.27
N ASP A 163 20.47 7.97 -4.26
CA ASP A 163 19.98 9.11 -5.03
C ASP A 163 19.13 10.05 -4.16
N VAL A 164 18.38 9.50 -3.20
CA VAL A 164 17.63 10.29 -2.22
C VAL A 164 18.60 11.09 -1.35
N ASP A 165 19.65 10.46 -0.81
CA ASP A 165 20.68 11.14 -0.01
C ASP A 165 21.38 12.26 -0.79
N LEU A 166 21.70 12.03 -2.07
CA LEU A 166 22.31 13.03 -2.93
C LEU A 166 21.40 14.25 -3.10
N VAL A 167 20.10 14.04 -3.35
CA VAL A 167 19.15 15.15 -3.53
C VAL A 167 18.90 15.88 -2.21
N LEU A 168 18.80 15.15 -1.10
CA LEU A 168 18.68 15.73 0.25
C LEU A 168 19.87 16.65 0.55
N SER A 169 21.10 16.23 0.23
CA SER A 169 22.32 17.03 0.51
C SER A 169 22.36 18.40 -0.20
N HIS A 170 21.60 18.58 -1.28
CA HIS A 170 21.51 19.84 -2.03
C HIS A 170 20.25 20.65 -1.70
N THR A 171 19.40 20.15 -0.81
CA THR A 171 18.14 20.80 -0.45
C THR A 171 18.34 21.69 0.77
N SER A 172 17.78 22.91 0.73
CA SER A 172 17.85 23.89 1.82
C SER A 172 16.65 23.89 2.76
N GLU A 173 15.70 22.98 2.55
CA GLU A 173 14.44 22.88 3.30
C GLU A 173 14.48 21.69 4.27
N SER A 174 13.73 21.76 5.38
CA SER A 174 13.50 20.60 6.24
C SER A 174 12.54 19.62 5.53
N ILE A 175 12.91 18.34 5.53
CA ILE A 175 12.11 17.29 4.90
C ILE A 175 11.81 16.19 5.90
N LEU A 176 10.58 15.69 5.89
CA LEU A 176 10.17 14.53 6.68
C LEU A 176 9.66 13.45 5.76
N ILE A 177 10.28 12.27 5.83
CA ILE A 177 9.82 11.09 5.12
C ILE A 177 9.24 10.13 6.16
N ASP A 178 7.96 9.79 6.04
CA ASP A 178 7.20 8.96 6.98
C ASP A 178 6.67 7.71 6.25
N LEU A 179 7.15 6.55 6.69
CA LEU A 179 6.80 5.22 6.20
C LEU A 179 5.99 4.51 7.28
N CYS A 180 4.68 4.50 7.12
CA CYS A 180 3.75 4.02 8.14
C CYS A 180 3.13 2.67 7.73
N ALA A 181 3.02 1.75 8.69
CA ALA A 181 2.37 0.45 8.55
C ALA A 181 1.43 0.18 9.74
N GLN A 182 0.20 -0.22 9.44
CA GLN A 182 -0.84 -0.51 10.44
C GLN A 182 -1.61 -1.78 10.09
N PRO A 183 -1.93 -2.68 11.04
CA PRO A 183 -2.84 -3.79 10.80
C PRO A 183 -4.25 -3.28 10.52
N VAL A 184 -4.87 -3.77 9.45
CA VAL A 184 -6.17 -3.30 8.97
C VAL A 184 -7.14 -4.46 8.79
N ASP A 185 -8.41 -4.21 9.11
CA ASP A 185 -9.50 -5.12 8.76
C ASP A 185 -9.96 -4.83 7.34
N ILE A 186 -9.78 -5.80 6.45
CA ILE A 186 -10.18 -5.71 5.04
C ILE A 186 -11.46 -6.51 4.74
N SER A 187 -12.25 -6.85 5.77
CA SER A 187 -13.43 -7.70 5.61
C SER A 187 -14.46 -7.10 4.64
N ASN A 188 -14.63 -5.78 4.69
CA ASN A 188 -15.53 -5.06 3.79
C ASN A 188 -15.01 -5.09 2.35
N GLU A 189 -13.75 -4.71 2.15
CA GLU A 189 -13.06 -4.69 0.86
C GLU A 189 -13.06 -6.07 0.21
N ARG A 190 -12.87 -7.13 1.00
CA ARG A 190 -12.94 -8.51 0.54
C ARG A 190 -14.34 -8.87 0.05
N SER A 191 -15.39 -8.42 0.76
CA SER A 191 -16.78 -8.67 0.36
C SER A 191 -17.14 -7.94 -0.94
N GLU A 192 -16.70 -6.69 -1.10
CA GLU A 192 -16.89 -5.89 -2.30
C GLU A 192 -16.10 -6.47 -3.48
N HIS A 193 -14.86 -6.92 -3.24
CA HIS A 193 -14.05 -7.60 -4.25
C HIS A 193 -14.67 -8.93 -4.70
N ALA A 194 -15.28 -9.70 -3.79
CA ALA A 194 -16.00 -10.92 -4.15
C ALA A 194 -17.21 -10.61 -5.04
N ARG A 195 -17.95 -9.53 -4.75
CA ARG A 195 -19.06 -9.06 -5.59
C ARG A 195 -18.56 -8.61 -6.97
N TYR A 196 -17.43 -7.89 -7.01
CA TYR A 196 -16.80 -7.46 -8.25
C TYR A 196 -16.37 -8.66 -9.13
N LEU A 197 -15.74 -9.69 -8.55
CA LEU A 197 -15.39 -10.91 -9.27
C LEU A 197 -16.62 -11.66 -9.81
N ALA A 198 -17.71 -11.70 -9.05
CA ALA A 198 -18.96 -12.32 -9.51
C ALA A 198 -19.54 -11.54 -10.70
N ALA A 199 -19.50 -10.21 -10.65
CA ALA A 199 -19.92 -9.35 -11.76
C ALA A 199 -19.05 -9.59 -13.00
N LEU A 200 -17.72 -9.60 -12.87
CA LEU A 200 -16.80 -9.88 -13.99
C LEU A 200 -17.04 -11.26 -14.62
N ARG A 201 -17.29 -12.30 -13.82
CA ARG A 201 -17.65 -13.64 -14.34
C ARG A 201 -18.95 -13.60 -15.15
N ALA A 202 -19.95 -12.88 -14.66
CA ALA A 202 -21.25 -12.79 -15.32
C ALA A 202 -21.19 -12.12 -16.70
N ILE A 203 -20.18 -11.29 -16.98
CA ILE A 203 -20.01 -10.60 -18.27
C ILE A 203 -19.84 -11.58 -19.43
N ASN A 204 -19.15 -12.70 -19.22
CA ASN A 204 -18.87 -13.68 -20.29
C ASN A 204 -19.53 -15.04 -20.09
N SER A 205 -20.21 -15.26 -18.96
CA SER A 205 -21.02 -16.46 -18.69
C SER A 205 -22.33 -16.42 -19.50
N SER A 206 -22.23 -16.61 -20.81
CA SER A 206 -23.38 -16.78 -21.73
C SER A 206 -23.73 -18.25 -22.01
N TRP A 207 -23.02 -19.20 -21.38
CA TRP A 207 -23.24 -20.64 -21.58
C TRP A 207 -24.16 -21.30 -20.56
N GLU A 208 -24.46 -20.62 -19.44
CA GLU A 208 -25.64 -20.97 -18.65
C GLU A 208 -26.85 -20.39 -19.38
N ARG A 209 -27.28 -21.10 -20.43
CA ARG A 209 -28.72 -21.36 -20.56
C ARG A 209 -29.21 -21.59 -19.14
N ASN A 210 -30.22 -20.85 -18.68
CA ASN A 210 -31.02 -21.31 -17.56
C ASN A 210 -31.28 -22.80 -17.83
N GLU A 211 -30.66 -23.71 -17.07
CA GLU A 211 -30.87 -25.16 -17.26
C GLU A 211 -32.34 -25.52 -16.99
N ASP A 212 -33.08 -24.59 -16.37
CA ASP A 212 -34.54 -24.62 -16.20
C ASP A 212 -35.34 -24.25 -17.47
N GLU A 213 -34.70 -23.78 -18.55
CA GLU A 213 -35.33 -23.53 -19.87
C GLU A 213 -34.79 -24.44 -20.98
N THR A 214 -34.35 -25.65 -20.62
CA THR A 214 -34.38 -26.76 -21.59
C THR A 214 -35.81 -27.26 -21.73
N ASP A 215 -36.68 -26.41 -22.29
CA ASP A 215 -37.91 -26.90 -22.92
C ASP A 215 -37.46 -27.91 -23.96
N PHE A 216 -37.74 -29.19 -23.70
CA PHE A 216 -37.73 -30.24 -24.70
C PHE A 216 -38.66 -29.78 -25.82
N VAL A 217 -38.11 -29.17 -26.87
CA VAL A 217 -38.83 -28.99 -28.12
C VAL A 217 -38.98 -30.38 -28.71
N ASP A 218 -40.12 -31.00 -28.43
CA ASP A 218 -40.55 -32.24 -29.05
C ASP A 218 -40.83 -31.96 -30.53
N TYR A 219 -39.83 -32.20 -31.38
CA TYR A 219 -39.90 -31.95 -32.82
C TYR A 219 -40.86 -32.93 -33.55
N VAL A 220 -41.47 -33.91 -32.84
CA VAL A 220 -42.25 -34.99 -33.46
C VAL A 220 -43.65 -35.14 -32.84
N GLY A 221 -44.15 -34.13 -32.15
CA GLY A 221 -45.53 -34.10 -31.67
C GLY A 221 -46.51 -33.61 -32.74
N GLU A 222 -47.29 -34.51 -33.35
CA GLU A 222 -48.47 -34.17 -34.15
C GLU A 222 -49.55 -33.52 -33.26
N GLY A 223 -49.43 -32.21 -33.04
CA GLY A 223 -50.40 -31.41 -32.29
C GLY A 223 -50.37 -29.98 -32.77
N SER A 224 -51.43 -29.56 -33.45
CA SER A 224 -51.57 -28.31 -34.22
C SER A 224 -51.61 -27.00 -33.41
N ASP A 225 -51.14 -26.96 -32.16
CA ASP A 225 -51.28 -25.79 -31.27
C ASP A 225 -50.05 -25.51 -30.38
N ARG A 226 -48.83 -25.48 -30.93
CA ARG A 226 -47.62 -25.14 -30.14
C ARG A 226 -46.66 -24.18 -30.82
N TRP A 227 -47.17 -23.05 -31.29
CA TRP A 227 -46.38 -21.87 -31.66
C TRP A 227 -46.81 -20.62 -30.88
N ALA A 228 -47.23 -20.80 -29.62
CA ALA A 228 -47.32 -19.68 -28.71
C ALA A 228 -45.92 -19.43 -28.15
N SER A 229 -45.18 -18.52 -28.79
CA SER A 229 -44.01 -17.89 -28.18
C SER A 229 -44.39 -17.47 -26.76
N SER A 230 -43.66 -17.94 -25.75
CA SER A 230 -43.91 -17.57 -24.36
C SER A 230 -44.04 -16.04 -24.27
N PRO A 231 -45.23 -15.50 -23.91
CA PRO A 231 -45.44 -14.06 -23.89
C PRO A 231 -44.65 -13.51 -22.72
N GLY A 232 -43.54 -12.84 -23.01
CA GLY A 232 -42.71 -12.18 -21.99
C GLY A 232 -41.21 -12.39 -22.09
N LYS A 233 -40.68 -13.14 -23.07
CA LYS A 233 -39.22 -13.15 -23.31
C LYS A 233 -38.80 -11.80 -23.88
N VAL A 234 -38.28 -10.95 -22.99
CA VAL A 234 -37.56 -9.72 -23.35
C VAL A 234 -36.42 -10.14 -24.28
N ILE A 235 -36.40 -9.60 -25.50
CA ILE A 235 -35.30 -9.85 -26.44
C ILE A 235 -34.05 -9.22 -25.81
N GLU A 236 -33.15 -10.05 -25.31
CA GLU A 236 -31.86 -9.59 -24.83
C GLU A 236 -30.99 -9.15 -26.01
N PRO A 237 -30.21 -8.06 -25.88
CA PRO A 237 -29.32 -7.62 -26.94
C PRO A 237 -28.27 -8.68 -27.27
N PRO A 238 -27.72 -8.67 -28.50
CA PRO A 238 -26.70 -9.61 -28.91
C PRO A 238 -25.50 -9.50 -27.97
N HIS A 239 -25.17 -10.60 -27.28
CA HIS A 239 -24.10 -10.63 -26.29
C HIS A 239 -22.73 -10.75 -26.95
N TYR A 240 -21.95 -9.67 -26.92
CA TYR A 240 -20.56 -9.71 -27.37
C TYR A 240 -19.64 -10.16 -26.24
N HIS A 241 -18.77 -11.11 -26.56
CA HIS A 241 -17.76 -11.61 -25.63
C HIS A 241 -16.70 -10.54 -25.39
N ASP A 242 -16.44 -10.22 -24.12
CA ASP A 242 -15.50 -9.20 -23.71
C ASP A 242 -14.16 -9.82 -23.27
N LEU A 243 -13.18 -9.80 -24.16
CA LEU A 243 -11.84 -10.34 -23.87
C LEU A 243 -11.12 -9.57 -22.75
N VAL A 244 -11.42 -8.28 -22.58
CA VAL A 244 -10.81 -7.43 -21.55
C VAL A 244 -11.32 -7.85 -20.17
N ALA A 245 -12.61 -8.16 -20.07
CA ALA A 245 -13.20 -8.67 -18.82
C ALA A 245 -12.56 -9.98 -18.36
N ASP A 246 -12.22 -10.89 -19.28
CA ASP A 246 -11.57 -12.17 -18.97
C ASP A 246 -10.13 -12.00 -18.46
N ASP A 247 -9.35 -11.12 -19.09
CA ASP A 247 -7.98 -10.83 -18.66
C ASP A 247 -7.96 -10.18 -17.27
N ILE A 248 -8.87 -9.23 -17.03
CA ILE A 248 -9.04 -8.59 -15.73
C ILE A 248 -9.50 -9.61 -14.69
N LEU A 249 -10.45 -10.48 -15.03
CA LEU A 249 -10.92 -11.54 -14.14
C LEU A 249 -9.76 -12.45 -13.70
N ARG A 250 -8.88 -12.88 -14.61
CA ARG A 250 -7.71 -13.71 -14.28
C ARG A 250 -6.74 -13.00 -13.34
N ASN A 251 -6.46 -11.72 -13.59
CA ASN A 251 -5.59 -10.91 -12.74
C ASN A 251 -6.20 -10.72 -11.35
N GLN A 252 -7.49 -10.39 -11.27
CA GLN A 252 -8.22 -10.16 -10.03
C GLN A 252 -8.42 -11.44 -9.21
N GLN A 253 -8.50 -12.61 -9.84
CA GLN A 253 -8.51 -13.90 -9.14
C GLN A 253 -7.21 -14.17 -8.38
N ARG A 254 -6.05 -13.85 -8.98
CA ARG A 254 -4.75 -13.95 -8.29
C ARG A 254 -4.68 -12.98 -7.12
N PHE A 255 -5.16 -11.75 -7.32
CA PHE A 255 -5.23 -10.76 -6.26
C PHE A 255 -6.14 -11.20 -5.11
N HIS A 256 -7.30 -11.79 -5.41
CA HIS A 256 -8.24 -12.29 -4.40
C HIS A 256 -7.64 -13.36 -3.48
N GLN A 257 -6.76 -14.23 -4.00
CA GLN A 257 -6.07 -15.21 -3.15
C GLN A 257 -5.16 -14.52 -2.13
N SER A 258 -4.53 -13.39 -2.50
CA SER A 258 -3.71 -12.60 -1.58
C SER A 258 -4.55 -11.96 -0.46
N LEU A 259 -5.82 -11.60 -0.73
CA LEU A 259 -6.76 -11.02 0.24
C LEU A 259 -7.13 -11.97 1.40
N LEU A 260 -6.73 -13.24 1.36
CA LEU A 260 -6.94 -14.19 2.46
C LEU A 260 -5.87 -14.08 3.55
N SER A 261 -4.74 -13.46 3.26
CA SER A 261 -3.67 -13.25 4.23
C SER A 261 -3.97 -12.05 5.13
N PRO A 262 -3.29 -11.88 6.28
CA PRO A 262 -3.36 -10.63 7.03
C PRO A 262 -2.79 -9.45 6.23
N HIS A 263 -3.40 -8.27 6.34
CA HIS A 263 -3.04 -7.09 5.56
C HIS A 263 -2.53 -5.96 6.42
N LEU A 264 -1.63 -5.18 5.83
CA LEU A 264 -1.15 -3.93 6.37
C LEU A 264 -1.63 -2.80 5.48
N LEU A 265 -2.12 -1.74 6.10
CA LEU A 265 -2.25 -0.44 5.49
C LEU A 265 -0.86 0.20 5.49
N PHE A 266 -0.30 0.39 4.30
CA PHE A 266 0.96 1.13 4.11
C PHE A 266 0.65 2.55 3.65
N ARG A 267 1.27 3.53 4.31
CA ARG A 267 1.25 4.93 3.89
C ARG A 267 2.67 5.44 3.76
N PHE A 268 2.95 6.08 2.63
CA PHE A 268 4.25 6.67 2.35
C PHE A 268 4.07 8.15 2.09
N SER A 269 4.47 8.99 3.04
CA SER A 269 4.27 10.43 3.01
C SER A 269 5.60 11.18 3.11
N ILE A 270 5.76 12.19 2.26
CA ILE A 270 6.90 13.09 2.24
C ILE A 270 6.39 14.50 2.50
N PHE A 271 6.81 15.12 3.60
CA PHE A 271 6.50 16.50 3.93
C PHE A 271 7.72 17.38 3.65
N ALA A 272 7.48 18.53 3.03
CA ALA A 272 8.49 19.55 2.79
C ALA A 272 7.90 20.95 2.99
N GLU A 273 8.74 21.98 2.97
CA GLU A 273 8.29 23.37 3.07
C GLU A 273 7.59 23.79 1.78
N THR A 274 8.09 23.36 0.62
CA THR A 274 7.53 23.68 -0.69
C THR A 274 7.07 22.46 -1.51
N MET A 275 6.08 22.69 -2.39
CA MET A 275 5.52 21.65 -3.26
C MET A 275 6.54 21.05 -4.25
N PRO A 276 7.40 21.84 -4.93
CA PRO A 276 8.40 21.29 -5.84
C PRO A 276 9.37 20.34 -5.13
N VAL A 277 9.79 20.67 -3.91
CA VAL A 277 10.69 19.83 -3.12
C VAL A 277 9.99 18.54 -2.68
N ALA A 278 8.75 18.63 -2.17
CA ALA A 278 7.98 17.44 -1.80
C ALA A 278 7.82 16.47 -2.98
N ARG A 279 7.48 16.98 -4.17
CA ARG A 279 7.34 16.17 -5.39
C ARG A 279 8.67 15.59 -5.85
N LEU A 280 9.75 16.38 -5.83
CA LEU A 280 11.08 15.94 -6.23
C LEU A 280 11.53 14.76 -5.38
N ILE A 281 11.52 14.92 -4.05
CA ILE A 281 11.91 13.88 -3.10
C ILE A 281 10.99 12.67 -3.23
N GLY A 282 9.68 12.88 -3.32
CA GLY A 282 8.71 11.80 -3.53
C GLY A 282 9.01 10.97 -4.78
N SER A 283 9.43 11.60 -5.88
CA SER A 283 9.83 10.90 -7.10
C SER A 283 11.08 10.06 -6.92
N PHE A 284 12.14 10.59 -6.30
CA PHE A 284 13.37 9.83 -6.06
C PHE A 284 13.15 8.66 -5.12
N VAL A 285 12.38 8.90 -4.06
CA VAL A 285 12.00 7.87 -3.09
C VAL A 285 11.18 6.76 -3.76
N ALA A 286 10.22 7.12 -4.62
CA ALA A 286 9.40 6.14 -5.32
C ALA A 286 10.20 5.31 -6.34
N GLU A 287 11.08 5.93 -7.14
CA GLU A 287 11.98 5.22 -8.07
C GLU A 287 13.02 4.34 -7.35
N SER A 288 13.45 4.74 -6.15
CA SER A 288 14.35 3.93 -5.33
C SER A 288 13.64 2.69 -4.78
N ALA A 289 12.40 2.84 -4.33
CA ALA A 289 11.64 1.76 -3.70
C ALA A 289 10.96 0.81 -4.70
N PHE A 290 10.46 1.34 -5.83
CA PHE A 290 9.55 0.64 -6.73
C PHE A 290 10.01 0.74 -8.19
N ASN A 291 9.72 -0.31 -8.96
CA ASN A 291 9.90 -0.27 -10.41
C ASN A 291 8.88 0.69 -11.04
N ASN A 292 9.35 1.41 -12.07
CA ASN A 292 8.59 2.43 -12.76
C ASN A 292 7.23 1.91 -13.26
N GLY A 293 6.18 2.72 -13.06
CA GLY A 293 4.81 2.45 -13.50
C GLY A 293 3.92 1.77 -12.47
N SER A 294 4.45 1.36 -11.31
CA SER A 294 3.66 0.71 -10.25
C SER A 294 3.03 1.66 -9.22
N TYR A 295 3.39 2.94 -9.26
CA TYR A 295 2.99 3.95 -8.28
C TYR A 295 2.44 5.23 -8.91
N GLU A 296 1.75 6.02 -8.09
CA GLU A 296 1.27 7.36 -8.40
C GLU A 296 1.71 8.33 -7.29
N LEU A 297 2.07 9.56 -7.68
CA LEU A 297 2.45 10.62 -6.76
C LEU A 297 1.28 11.59 -6.57
N MET A 298 0.66 11.55 -5.40
CA MET A 298 -0.36 12.51 -5.00
C MET A 298 0.31 13.68 -4.29
N VAL A 299 0.04 14.91 -4.71
CA VAL A 299 0.63 16.10 -4.11
C VAL A 299 -0.47 17.00 -3.57
N ALA A 300 -0.30 17.48 -2.35
CA ALA A 300 -1.24 18.36 -1.68
C ALA A 300 -0.49 19.50 -0.96
N GLN A 301 -1.13 20.67 -0.86
CA GLN A 301 -0.59 21.81 -0.13
C GLN A 301 -1.34 22.06 1.18
N ARG A 302 -0.67 22.78 2.09
CA ARG A 302 -1.28 23.22 3.34
C ARG A 302 -2.54 24.04 3.07
N GLY A 303 -3.65 23.61 3.67
CA GLY A 303 -4.98 24.20 3.48
C GLY A 303 -5.93 23.26 2.76
N GLU A 304 -5.41 22.27 2.05
CA GLU A 304 -6.23 21.18 1.48
C GLU A 304 -6.59 20.15 2.56
N GLU A 305 -7.79 19.58 2.46
CA GLU A 305 -8.29 18.55 3.38
C GLU A 305 -7.36 17.34 3.43
N HIS A 306 -6.88 16.89 2.27
CA HIS A 306 -5.98 15.74 2.17
C HIS A 306 -4.66 15.97 2.91
N PHE A 307 -4.07 17.17 2.78
CA PHE A 307 -2.85 17.53 3.50
C PHE A 307 -3.07 17.49 5.00
N GLN A 308 -4.17 18.08 5.49
CA GLN A 308 -4.46 18.14 6.92
C GLN A 308 -4.66 16.76 7.54
N ARG A 309 -5.35 15.87 6.83
CA ARG A 309 -5.54 14.47 7.26
C ARG A 309 -4.20 13.74 7.40
N CYS A 310 -3.33 13.82 6.40
CA CYS A 310 -2.03 13.15 6.48
C CYS A 310 -1.12 13.77 7.54
N LEU A 311 -1.18 15.09 7.73
CA LEU A 311 -0.43 15.77 8.78
C LEU A 311 -0.91 15.36 10.17
N SER A 312 -2.22 15.29 10.41
CA SER A 312 -2.76 14.84 11.70
C SER A 312 -2.36 13.40 11.98
N GLU A 313 -2.51 12.50 11.01
CA GLU A 313 -2.13 11.09 11.18
C GLU A 313 -0.63 10.93 11.47
N ALA A 314 0.25 11.63 10.77
CA ALA A 314 1.69 11.59 11.01
C ALA A 314 2.06 12.18 12.38
N ARG A 315 1.35 13.24 12.79
CA ARG A 315 1.53 13.90 14.09
C ARG A 315 1.04 13.03 15.25
N ASP A 316 -0.10 12.38 15.10
CA ASP A 316 -0.68 11.51 16.13
C ASP A 316 0.22 10.30 16.41
N VAL A 317 0.85 9.74 15.37
CA VAL A 317 1.89 8.71 15.53
C VAL A 317 3.11 9.24 16.31
N ALA A 318 3.36 10.55 16.28
CA ALA A 318 4.53 11.18 16.92
C ALA A 318 4.31 11.61 18.36
N ILE A 319 3.06 11.96 18.73
CA ILE A 319 2.68 12.57 20.01
C ILE A 319 1.84 11.60 20.86
N GLY A 320 1.42 10.47 20.29
CA GLY A 320 0.64 9.44 20.97
C GLY A 320 1.27 8.95 22.27
#